data_AF-A0A936BSI7-F1
#
_entry.id   AF-A0A936BSI7-F1
#
_cell.length_a   1.000
_cell.length_b   1.000
_cell.length_c   1.000
_cell.angle_alpha   90.00
_cell.angle_beta   90.00
_cell.angle_gamma   90.00
#
_symmetry.space_group_name_H-M   'P 1'
#
loop_
_entity.id
_entity.type
_entity.pdbx_description
1 polymer ?
#
loop_
_entity_poly.entity_id
_entity_poly.type
_entity_poly.pdbx_seq_one_letter_code
_entity_poly.pdbx_strand_id
1 'polypeptide(L)'
;MAKLTPQEKKGLSYEKDRRNRFGQHAKAARKLIPLRKAKARRVSRHTASRIAAVALTDKDGSAVEKAEGRASAANRARWAKDPDSTLAEAIGGKREWRVLRSGRKKGAGTSVEKLASDPEGILQKGKTQHRPPPGAPNQPLAK
;
A
#
# COMPACT_ATOMS: atom_id res chain seq x y z
N MET A 1 20.13 -18.15 31.96
CA MET A 1 19.17 -17.63 30.95
C MET A 1 17.76 -17.97 31.40
N ALA A 2 16.86 -17.00 31.45
CA ALA A 2 15.47 -17.24 31.83
C ALA A 2 14.77 -18.15 30.80
N LYS A 3 14.06 -19.17 31.28
CA LYS A 3 13.39 -20.16 30.43
C LYS A 3 12.06 -19.58 29.97
N LEU A 4 11.95 -19.22 28.69
CA LEU A 4 10.71 -18.72 28.10
C LEU A 4 9.60 -19.78 28.19
N THR A 5 8.42 -19.35 28.61
CA THR A 5 7.18 -20.13 28.54
C THR A 5 6.80 -20.41 27.09
N PRO A 6 6.01 -21.46 26.83
CA PRO A 6 5.48 -21.72 25.49
C PRO A 6 4.74 -20.53 24.87
N GLN A 7 4.02 -19.76 25.69
CA GLN A 7 3.27 -18.58 25.27
C GLN A 7 4.21 -17.45 24.83
N GLU A 8 5.27 -17.18 25.58
CA GLU A 8 6.29 -16.19 25.20
C GLU A 8 7.05 -16.60 23.94
N LYS A 9 7.38 -17.89 23.80
CA LYS A 9 7.98 -18.42 22.56
C LYS A 9 7.07 -18.19 21.35
N LYS A 10 5.76 -18.37 21.52
CA LYS A 10 4.76 -18.13 20.48
C LYS A 10 4.63 -16.65 20.13
N GLY A 11 4.65 -15.77 21.14
CA GLY A 11 4.70 -14.32 20.94
C GLY A 11 5.92 -13.89 20.13
N LEU A 12 7.12 -14.34 20.53
CA LEU A 12 8.36 -14.08 19.80
C LEU A 12 8.33 -14.63 18.37
N SER A 13 7.72 -15.81 18.16
CA SER A 13 7.54 -16.35 16.81
C SER A 13 6.66 -15.45 15.95
N TYR A 14 5.59 -14.87 16.50
CA TYR A 14 4.69 -13.98 15.77
C TYR A 14 5.34 -12.66 15.37
N GLU A 15 6.23 -12.14 16.20
CA GLU A 15 6.98 -10.90 15.95
C GLU A 15 8.15 -11.12 14.98
N LYS A 16 8.85 -12.25 15.10
CA LYS A 16 10.09 -12.52 14.36
C LYS A 16 9.87 -13.23 13.02
N ASP A 17 8.85 -14.09 12.88
CA ASP A 17 8.53 -14.72 11.59
C ASP A 17 7.99 -13.67 10.63
N ARG A 18 8.73 -13.41 9.54
CA ARG A 18 8.36 -12.44 8.51
C ARG A 18 7.82 -13.15 7.27
N ARG A 19 6.66 -12.70 6.79
CA ARG A 19 5.94 -13.24 5.64
C ARG A 19 5.92 -12.24 4.48
N ASN A 20 6.14 -12.75 3.28
CA ASN A 20 6.06 -11.97 2.07
C ASN A 20 4.64 -11.46 1.82
N ARG A 21 4.46 -10.13 1.81
CA ARG A 21 3.19 -9.42 1.60
C ARG A 21 2.89 -9.10 0.14
N PHE A 22 3.82 -9.37 -0.77
CA PHE A 22 3.74 -8.89 -2.16
C PHE A 22 2.62 -9.52 -3.02
N GLY A 23 1.66 -10.22 -2.40
CA GLY A 23 0.45 -10.80 -3.01
C GLY A 23 0.70 -11.90 -4.05
N GLN A 24 1.97 -12.13 -4.39
CA GLN A 24 2.43 -13.04 -5.42
C GLN A 24 3.16 -14.20 -4.78
N HIS A 25 2.96 -15.39 -5.33
CA HIS A 25 3.70 -16.57 -4.89
C HIS A 25 5.21 -16.40 -5.15
N ALA A 26 6.03 -17.15 -4.41
CA ALA A 26 7.48 -16.99 -4.41
C ALA A 26 8.12 -17.09 -5.81
N LYS A 27 7.61 -17.93 -6.75
CA LYS A 27 8.21 -18.00 -8.10
C LYS A 27 7.79 -16.82 -8.98
N ALA A 28 6.57 -16.31 -8.84
CA ALA A 28 6.14 -15.09 -9.52
C ALA A 28 6.97 -13.89 -9.04
N ALA A 29 7.20 -13.77 -7.73
CA ALA A 29 8.05 -12.71 -7.18
C ALA A 29 9.46 -12.74 -7.79
N ARG A 30 10.07 -13.93 -7.95
CA ARG A 30 11.40 -14.09 -8.58
C ARG A 30 11.45 -13.58 -10.03
N LYS A 31 10.34 -13.63 -10.77
CA LYS A 31 10.28 -13.17 -12.17
C LYS A 31 9.84 -11.71 -12.28
N LEU A 32 8.81 -11.33 -11.52
CA LEU A 32 8.15 -10.03 -11.65
C LEU A 32 8.91 -8.90 -10.96
N ILE A 33 9.64 -9.16 -9.87
CA ILE A 33 10.47 -8.14 -9.23
C ILE A 33 11.58 -7.66 -10.17
N PRO A 34 12.42 -8.53 -10.77
CA PRO A 34 13.42 -8.09 -11.74
C PRO A 34 12.81 -7.38 -12.95
N LEU A 35 11.70 -7.90 -13.49
CA LEU A 35 10.99 -7.30 -14.62
C LEU A 35 10.53 -5.87 -14.30
N ARG A 36 9.87 -5.66 -13.17
CA ARG A 36 9.37 -4.33 -12.75
C ARG A 36 10.52 -3.37 -12.51
N LYS A 37 11.60 -3.81 -11.86
CA LYS A 37 12.84 -3.03 -11.71
C LYS A 37 13.43 -2.62 -13.07
N ALA A 38 13.51 -3.55 -14.02
CA ALA A 38 14.05 -3.28 -15.35
C ALA A 38 13.20 -2.27 -16.12
N LYS A 39 11.86 -2.41 -16.08
CA LYS A 39 10.92 -1.45 -16.68
C LYS A 39 11.07 -0.06 -16.07
N ALA A 40 11.10 0.05 -14.74
CA ALA A 40 11.27 1.33 -14.06
C ALA A 40 12.60 2.02 -14.45
N ARG A 41 13.70 1.28 -14.51
CA ARG A 41 15.00 1.81 -14.96
C ARG A 41 14.99 2.25 -16.42
N ARG A 42 14.33 1.50 -17.31
CA ARG A 42 14.21 1.87 -18.73
C ARG A 42 13.45 3.19 -18.90
N VAL A 43 12.34 3.35 -18.18
CA VAL A 43 11.58 4.61 -18.17
C VAL A 43 12.46 5.75 -17.68
N SER A 44 13.16 5.58 -16.56
CA SER A 44 14.06 6.60 -16.01
C SER A 44 15.18 7.01 -16.98
N ARG A 45 15.77 6.05 -17.70
CA ARG A 45 16.80 6.37 -18.72
C ARG A 45 16.21 7.08 -19.92
N HIS A 46 15.05 6.65 -20.39
CA HIS A 46 14.37 7.29 -21.52
C HIS A 46 13.96 8.72 -21.19
N THR A 47 13.46 8.98 -19.98
CA THR A 47 13.16 10.35 -19.53
C THR A 47 14.41 11.21 -19.45
N ALA A 48 15.51 10.67 -18.90
CA ALA A 48 16.78 11.40 -18.81
C ALA A 48 17.35 11.74 -20.20
N SER A 49 17.34 10.78 -21.12
CA SER A 49 17.79 10.99 -22.50
C SER A 49 16.95 12.05 -23.23
N ARG A 50 15.63 12.07 -23.02
CA ARG A 50 14.76 13.11 -23.59
C ARG A 50 15.05 14.49 -23.01
N ILE A 51 15.28 14.60 -21.71
CA ILE A 51 15.66 15.88 -21.07
C ILE A 51 16.99 16.36 -21.65
N ALA A 52 18.00 15.47 -21.76
CA ALA A 52 19.29 15.81 -22.35
C ALA A 52 19.17 16.27 -23.82
N ALA A 53 18.30 15.63 -24.60
CA ALA A 53 18.03 16.04 -25.98
C ALA A 53 17.39 17.44 -26.06
N VAL A 54 16.50 17.78 -25.13
CA VAL A 54 15.92 19.14 -25.04
C VAL A 54 16.98 20.15 -24.61
N ALA A 55 17.85 19.79 -23.66
CA ALA A 55 18.92 20.65 -23.18
C ALA A 55 19.93 21.03 -24.26
N LEU A 56 20.13 20.17 -25.26
CA LEU A 56 21.02 20.46 -26.39
C LEU A 56 20.51 21.57 -27.31
N THR A 57 19.19 21.82 -27.35
CA THR A 57 18.58 22.82 -28.25
C THR A 57 17.99 24.01 -27.52
N ASP A 58 17.87 23.94 -26.20
CA ASP A 58 17.26 24.97 -25.36
C ASP A 58 18.29 25.98 -24.87
N LYS A 59 18.34 27.13 -25.53
CA LYS A 59 19.29 28.22 -25.21
C LYS A 59 18.92 28.96 -23.92
N ASP A 60 17.64 29.00 -23.57
CA ASP A 60 17.12 29.81 -22.45
C ASP A 60 16.81 28.95 -21.20
N GLY A 61 16.99 27.63 -21.28
CA GLY A 61 16.74 26.67 -20.18
C GLY A 61 15.27 26.45 -19.79
N SER A 62 14.34 27.25 -20.33
CA SER A 62 12.90 27.20 -20.05
C SER A 62 12.23 25.90 -20.52
N ALA A 63 12.70 25.30 -21.61
CA ALA A 63 12.19 24.02 -22.08
C ALA A 63 12.73 22.84 -21.25
N VAL A 64 13.98 22.92 -20.76
CA VAL A 64 14.59 21.95 -19.85
C VAL A 64 13.85 21.92 -18.52
N GLU A 65 13.62 23.07 -17.89
CA GLU A 65 12.87 23.16 -16.62
C GLU A 65 11.48 22.52 -16.74
N LYS A 66 10.76 22.81 -17.82
CA LYS A 66 9.45 22.20 -18.09
C LYS A 66 9.55 20.69 -18.30
N ALA A 67 10.59 20.21 -18.97
CA ALA A 67 10.83 18.78 -19.18
C ALA A 67 11.15 18.06 -17.86
N GLU A 68 11.97 18.66 -17.00
CA GLU A 68 12.30 18.15 -15.67
C GLU A 68 11.10 18.13 -14.72
N GLY A 69 10.29 19.19 -14.72
CA GLY A 69 9.04 19.24 -13.95
C GLY A 69 8.06 18.13 -14.34
N ARG A 70 7.88 17.91 -15.65
CA ARG A 70 7.06 16.81 -16.18
C ARG A 70 7.63 15.44 -15.82
N ALA A 71 8.94 15.25 -15.96
CA ALA A 71 9.59 13.99 -15.61
C ALA A 71 9.49 13.71 -14.11
N SER A 72 9.67 14.71 -13.26
CA SER A 72 9.53 14.59 -11.81
C SER A 72 8.11 14.23 -11.39
N ALA A 73 7.10 14.80 -12.07
CA ALA A 73 5.70 14.42 -11.86
C ALA A 73 5.40 12.97 -12.32
N ALA A 74 5.90 12.58 -13.50
CA ALA A 74 5.68 11.25 -14.07
C ALA A 74 6.43 10.13 -13.32
N ASN A 75 7.58 10.44 -12.72
CA ASN A 75 8.45 9.46 -12.04
C ASN A 75 8.05 9.24 -10.56
N ARG A 76 6.92 9.81 -10.08
CA ARG A 76 6.42 9.61 -8.71
C ARG A 76 6.00 8.17 -8.41
N ALA A 77 5.69 7.38 -9.43
CA ALA A 77 5.43 5.95 -9.28
C ALA A 77 6.75 5.14 -9.31
N ARG A 78 7.69 5.45 -8.40
CA ARG A 78 8.88 4.61 -8.22
C ARG A 78 8.43 3.24 -7.75
N TRP A 79 8.70 2.21 -8.56
CA TRP A 79 8.43 0.85 -8.14
C TRP A 79 9.25 0.54 -6.89
N ALA A 80 8.56 0.26 -5.78
CA ALA A 80 9.14 -0.22 -4.55
C ALA A 80 8.58 -1.61 -4.24
N LYS A 81 9.42 -2.49 -3.69
CA LYS A 81 8.94 -3.75 -3.11
C LYS A 81 8.32 -3.40 -1.76
N ASP A 82 7.09 -3.85 -1.53
CA ASP A 82 6.46 -3.78 -0.20
C ASP A 82 7.31 -4.58 0.80
N PRO A 83 7.61 -4.05 2.00
CA PRO A 83 8.32 -4.80 3.03
C PRO A 83 7.55 -6.06 3.45
N ASP A 84 8.29 -7.06 3.92
CA ASP A 84 7.67 -8.26 4.51
C ASP A 84 6.99 -7.87 5.84
N SER A 85 5.78 -8.38 6.10
CA SER A 85 5.08 -8.14 7.37
C SER A 85 5.40 -9.24 8.37
N THR A 86 5.21 -8.97 9.65
CA THR A 86 5.26 -10.01 10.68
C THR A 86 4.12 -11.02 10.49
N LEU A 87 4.28 -12.22 11.06
CA LEU A 87 3.24 -13.23 11.09
C LEU A 87 2.02 -12.75 11.90
N ALA A 88 2.24 -11.96 12.95
CA ALA A 88 1.17 -11.31 13.72
C ALA A 88 0.25 -10.47 12.82
N GLU A 89 0.82 -9.55 12.04
CA GLU A 89 0.08 -8.68 11.12
C GLU A 89 -0.65 -9.48 10.03
N ALA A 90 0.00 -10.53 9.51
CA ALA A 90 -0.61 -11.39 8.49
C ALA A 90 -1.82 -12.16 9.04
N ILE A 91 -1.75 -12.64 10.30
CA ILE A 91 -2.87 -13.32 10.97
C ILE A 91 -3.98 -12.32 11.29
N GLY A 92 -3.64 -11.14 11.82
CA GLY A 92 -4.58 -10.05 12.11
C GLY A 92 -5.40 -9.68 10.87
N GLY A 93 -4.71 -9.40 9.76
CA GLY A 93 -5.37 -9.11 8.49
C GLY A 93 -6.27 -10.27 8.02
N LYS A 94 -5.84 -11.54 8.13
CA LYS A 94 -6.70 -12.68 7.77
C LYS A 94 -7.97 -12.76 8.63
N ARG A 95 -7.90 -12.42 9.92
CA ARG A 95 -9.06 -12.39 10.82
C ARG A 95 -10.01 -11.26 10.42
N GLU A 96 -9.49 -10.06 10.17
CA GLU A 96 -10.27 -8.91 9.68
C GLU A 96 -10.99 -9.25 8.36
N TRP A 97 -10.25 -9.80 7.38
CA TRP A 97 -10.84 -10.23 6.11
C TRP A 97 -11.92 -11.29 6.28
N ARG A 98 -11.78 -12.19 7.26
CA ARG A 98 -12.81 -13.20 7.56
C ARG A 98 -14.07 -12.55 8.12
N VAL A 99 -13.94 -11.58 9.02
CA VAL A 99 -15.07 -10.80 9.57
C VAL A 99 -15.78 -10.00 8.49
N LEU A 100 -15.02 -9.29 7.65
CA LEU A 100 -15.58 -8.54 6.52
C LEU A 100 -16.33 -9.46 5.55
N ARG A 101 -15.80 -10.66 5.31
CA ARG A 101 -16.41 -11.63 4.39
C ARG A 101 -17.64 -12.34 4.98
N SER A 102 -17.64 -12.64 6.29
CA SER A 102 -18.81 -13.22 6.96
C SER A 102 -19.97 -12.23 7.03
N GLY A 103 -19.68 -10.93 7.21
CA GLY A 103 -20.67 -9.85 7.08
C GLY A 103 -21.28 -9.78 5.67
N ARG A 104 -20.46 -9.97 4.62
CA ARG A 104 -20.92 -9.96 3.22
C ARG A 104 -21.90 -11.08 2.88
N LYS A 105 -21.81 -12.25 3.54
CA LYS A 105 -22.78 -13.35 3.37
C LYS A 105 -24.09 -13.14 4.14
N LYS A 106 -24.08 -12.33 5.21
CA LYS A 106 -25.29 -12.00 5.99
C LYS A 106 -26.11 -10.86 5.37
N GLY A 107 -25.51 -10.06 4.48
CA GLY A 107 -26.18 -8.97 3.76
C GLY A 107 -27.20 -9.39 2.68
N ALA A 108 -27.50 -10.68 2.51
CA ALA A 108 -28.61 -11.13 1.66
C ALA A 108 -29.96 -11.15 2.40
N GLY A 109 -30.02 -10.79 3.70
CA GLY A 109 -31.29 -10.76 4.41
C GLY A 109 -31.21 -10.42 5.89
N THR A 110 -30.54 -9.35 6.31
CA THR A 110 -30.74 -8.85 7.67
C THR A 110 -30.91 -7.35 7.68
N SER A 111 -32.16 -6.97 7.96
CA SER A 111 -32.69 -5.64 8.11
C SER A 111 -31.88 -4.81 9.09
N VAL A 112 -31.84 -3.52 8.80
CA VAL A 112 -31.18 -2.44 9.52
C VAL A 112 -31.84 -2.23 10.89
N GLU A 113 -31.53 -3.07 11.90
CA GLU A 113 -32.03 -2.85 13.26
C GLU A 113 -31.26 -3.73 14.27
N LYS A 114 -30.02 -3.33 14.61
CA LYS A 114 -29.27 -3.75 15.83
C LYS A 114 -27.86 -3.16 15.88
N LEU A 115 -27.74 -1.85 15.71
CA LEU A 115 -26.48 -1.11 15.88
C LEU A 115 -26.60 -0.02 16.97
N ALA A 116 -27.65 -0.09 17.81
CA ALA A 116 -27.97 0.93 18.82
C ALA A 116 -27.97 0.40 20.28
N SER A 117 -27.36 -0.75 20.57
CA SER A 117 -27.30 -1.26 21.95
C SER A 117 -25.94 -1.86 22.27
N ASP A 118 -24.94 -1.00 22.52
CA ASP A 118 -23.76 -1.30 23.33
C ASP A 118 -23.10 0.03 23.74
N PRO A 119 -23.44 0.61 24.92
CA PRO A 119 -22.95 1.93 25.33
C PRO A 119 -21.61 1.93 26.10
N GLU A 120 -20.84 0.83 26.11
CA GLU A 120 -19.64 0.71 26.95
C GLU A 120 -18.54 -0.06 26.21
N GLY A 121 -17.57 0.62 25.58
CA GLY A 121 -16.35 -0.06 25.12
C GLY A 121 -15.64 0.44 23.86
N ILE A 122 -15.47 1.76 23.67
CA ILE A 122 -14.50 2.27 22.68
C ILE A 122 -13.56 3.26 23.37
N LEU A 123 -12.59 2.72 24.11
CA LEU A 123 -11.41 3.45 24.54
C LEU A 123 -10.42 3.53 23.35
N GLN A 124 -10.35 4.73 22.77
CA GLN A 124 -9.20 5.33 22.08
C GLN A 124 -8.16 4.41 21.42
N LYS A 125 -8.21 4.24 20.09
CA LYS A 125 -7.00 4.07 19.26
C LYS A 125 -7.13 4.74 17.88
N GLY A 126 -6.32 5.80 17.72
CA GLY A 126 -5.68 6.28 16.49
C GLY A 126 -6.46 6.29 15.18
N LYS A 127 -6.81 7.49 14.71
CA LYS A 127 -7.26 7.78 13.34
C LYS A 127 -6.24 7.24 12.31
N THR A 128 -6.48 6.07 11.74
CA THR A 128 -5.89 5.71 10.44
C THR A 128 -6.73 6.38 9.36
N GLN A 129 -6.16 7.43 8.76
CA GLN A 129 -6.71 8.14 7.61
C GLN A 129 -6.93 7.12 6.48
N HIS A 130 -8.17 6.65 6.30
CA HIS A 130 -8.55 5.87 5.14
C HIS A 130 -8.54 6.82 3.94
N ARG A 131 -7.46 6.80 3.16
CA ARG A 131 -7.39 7.59 1.92
C ARG A 131 -8.39 7.00 0.93
N PRO A 132 -9.39 7.76 0.44
CA PRO A 132 -10.32 7.26 -0.56
C PRO A 132 -9.57 6.99 -1.89
N PRO A 133 -10.05 6.04 -2.70
CA PRO A 133 -9.45 5.73 -3.99
C PRO A 133 -9.48 6.96 -4.91
N PRO A 134 -8.44 7.19 -5.72
CA PRO A 134 -8.36 8.34 -6.60
C PRO A 134 -9.44 8.25 -7.69
N GLY A 135 -10.37 9.20 -7.72
CA GLY A 135 -11.38 9.31 -8.78
C GLY A 135 -12.81 9.71 -8.35
N ALA A 136 -13.07 9.99 -7.07
CA ALA A 136 -14.37 10.50 -6.66
C ALA A 136 -14.51 12.00 -7.01
N PRO A 137 -15.57 12.43 -7.74
CA PRO A 137 -15.82 13.85 -8.01
C PRO A 137 -16.21 14.58 -6.72
N ASN A 138 -15.56 15.72 -6.45
CA ASN A 138 -15.91 16.63 -5.36
C ASN A 138 -17.30 17.21 -5.62
N GLN A 139 -18.28 16.88 -4.79
CA GLN A 139 -19.54 17.64 -4.76
C GLN A 139 -19.32 18.94 -3.97
N PRO A 140 -19.82 20.09 -4.47
CA PRO A 140 -19.71 21.35 -3.75
C PRO A 140 -20.65 21.37 -2.54
N LEU A 141 -20.13 21.84 -1.39
CA LEU A 141 -20.91 22.13 -0.19
C LEU A 141 -21.81 23.34 -0.47
N ALA A 142 -23.13 23.13 -0.38
CA ALA A 142 -24.11 24.21 -0.35
C ALA A 142 -23.94 25.03 0.94
N LYS A 143 -24.11 26.36 0.81
CA LYS A 143 -24.00 27.35 1.88
C LYS A 143 -25.21 27.33 2.80
#